data_AF-A0A699YK33-F1
#
_entry.id   AF-A0A699YK33-F1
#
_cell.length_a   1.000
_cell.length_b   1.000
_cell.length_c   1.000
_cell.angle_alpha   90.00
_cell.angle_beta   90.00
_cell.angle_gamma   90.00
#
_symmetry.space_group_name_H-M   'P 1'
#
loop_
_entity.id
_entity.type
_entity.pdbx_description
1 polymer ?
#
loop_
_entity_poly.entity_id
_entity_poly.type
_entity_poly.pdbx_seq_one_letter_code
_entity_poly.pdbx_strand_id
1 'polypeptide(L)'
;MGGGAGVSIHGHFRVATERSVFAMPECAIGLYPDIGASFFLNQLPGRLGMYLALTGARLQGQLSRLLPLLDQHFVYDTVPEIMASLESAASKASGENTFADAFVRDALEAMKRGSPLSQAITLKLMRRAAHAPLRTCLAVDTLLVSKFVRGDGDFIQGVRSVLIDRGTKPAWKYATSEQ
;
A
#
# COMPACT_ATOMS: atom_id res chain seq x y z
N MET A 1 4.45 -10.07 6.51
CA MET A 1 4.14 -9.40 5.22
C MET A 1 3.23 -10.29 4.40
N GLY A 2 2.37 -9.71 3.56
CA GLY A 2 1.47 -10.43 2.64
C GLY A 2 0.77 -11.63 3.27
N GLY A 3 0.93 -12.82 2.68
CA GLY A 3 0.31 -14.05 3.18
C GLY A 3 0.59 -14.34 4.67
N GLY A 4 1.76 -13.98 5.21
CA GLY A 4 2.04 -14.13 6.64
C GLY A 4 1.20 -13.22 7.53
N ALA A 5 0.79 -12.04 7.03
CA ALA A 5 -0.22 -11.22 7.71
C ALA A 5 -1.59 -11.91 7.67
N GLY A 6 -1.98 -12.49 6.52
CA GLY A 6 -3.24 -13.24 6.39
C GLY A 6 -3.37 -14.43 7.35
N VAL A 7 -2.29 -15.16 7.60
CA VAL A 7 -2.27 -16.28 8.56
C VAL A 7 -2.42 -15.80 10.01
N SER A 8 -1.99 -14.58 10.34
CA SER A 8 -1.89 -14.10 11.72
C SER A 8 -2.98 -13.10 12.13
N ILE A 9 -3.28 -12.10 11.30
CA ILE A 9 -4.07 -10.93 11.66
C ILE A 9 -5.54 -11.23 11.96
N HIS A 10 -6.06 -12.32 11.38
CA HIS A 10 -7.43 -12.81 11.59
C HIS A 10 -7.55 -13.75 12.79
N GLY A 11 -6.41 -14.15 13.38
CA GLY A 11 -6.38 -14.99 14.57
C GLY A 11 -6.86 -14.25 15.81
N HIS A 12 -7.48 -14.99 16.75
CA HIS A 12 -7.95 -14.43 18.02
C HIS A 12 -6.80 -13.88 18.87
N PHE A 13 -5.65 -14.57 18.84
CA PHE A 13 -4.43 -14.15 19.50
C PHE A 13 -3.39 -13.73 18.46
N ARG A 14 -2.82 -12.54 18.65
CA ARG A 14 -1.78 -11.97 17.79
C ARG A 14 -0.58 -11.65 18.67
N VAL A 15 0.54 -12.33 18.43
CA VAL A 15 1.77 -12.14 19.20
C VAL A 15 2.78 -11.40 18.31
N ALA A 16 3.25 -10.25 18.81
CA ALA A 16 4.35 -9.50 18.21
C ALA A 16 5.54 -9.49 19.16
N THR A 17 6.74 -9.40 18.60
CA THR A 17 8.03 -9.32 19.30
C THR A 17 8.80 -8.11 18.80
N GLU A 18 9.93 -7.80 19.41
CA GLU A 18 10.87 -6.78 18.95
C GLU A 18 11.41 -7.04 17.53
N ARG A 19 11.29 -8.27 17.03
CA ARG A 19 11.71 -8.68 15.68
C ARG A 19 10.56 -8.66 14.66
N SER A 20 9.33 -8.44 15.10
CA SER A 20 8.17 -8.48 14.22
C SER A 20 8.17 -7.29 13.25
N VAL A 21 8.01 -7.58 11.95
CA VAL A 21 7.88 -6.55 10.91
C VAL A 21 6.56 -6.74 10.18
N PHE A 22 5.71 -5.73 10.26
CA PHE A 22 4.44 -5.67 9.54
C PHE A 22 4.57 -4.74 8.33
N ALA A 23 4.16 -5.22 7.15
CA ALA A 23 4.09 -4.46 5.89
C ALA A 23 3.21 -5.20 4.88
N MET A 24 2.62 -4.44 3.95
CA MET A 24 1.84 -4.93 2.81
C MET A 24 2.48 -4.41 1.48
N PRO A 25 3.61 -4.99 1.05
CA PRO A 25 4.40 -4.48 -0.09
C PRO A 25 3.85 -4.87 -1.47
N GLU A 26 2.61 -5.34 -1.57
CA GLU A 26 2.04 -5.95 -2.77
C GLU A 26 2.00 -5.00 -3.98
N CYS A 27 1.72 -3.70 -3.76
CA CYS A 27 1.71 -2.70 -4.83
C CYS A 27 3.05 -2.60 -5.57
N ALA A 28 4.17 -2.88 -4.89
CA ALA A 28 5.51 -2.85 -5.48
C ALA A 28 5.82 -4.06 -6.37
N ILE A 29 5.03 -5.13 -6.26
CA ILE A 29 5.14 -6.34 -7.09
C ILE A 29 3.95 -6.50 -8.06
N GLY A 30 3.17 -5.44 -8.27
CA GLY A 30 2.06 -5.45 -9.22
C GLY A 30 0.81 -6.20 -8.74
N LEU A 31 0.64 -6.37 -7.42
CA LEU A 31 -0.58 -6.87 -6.80
C LEU A 31 -1.15 -5.79 -5.86
N TYR A 32 -2.35 -5.98 -5.33
CA TYR A 32 -2.91 -5.16 -4.26
C TYR A 32 -2.83 -5.94 -2.93
N PRO A 33 -2.93 -5.27 -1.76
CA PRO A 33 -3.05 -5.96 -0.48
C PRO A 33 -4.29 -6.86 -0.46
N ASP A 34 -4.07 -8.17 -0.55
CA ASP A 34 -5.10 -9.21 -0.60
C ASP A 34 -5.34 -9.78 0.81
N ILE A 35 -5.73 -11.06 0.93
CA ILE A 35 -5.91 -11.78 2.21
C ILE A 35 -6.83 -11.08 3.23
N GLY A 36 -7.80 -10.31 2.76
CA GLY A 36 -8.70 -9.52 3.60
C GLY A 36 -8.05 -8.25 4.17
N ALA A 37 -6.97 -7.74 3.57
CA ALA A 37 -6.32 -6.51 3.99
C ALA A 37 -7.25 -5.31 3.95
N SER A 38 -8.11 -5.24 2.95
CA SER A 38 -9.17 -4.23 2.88
C SER A 38 -10.13 -4.28 4.09
N PHE A 39 -10.24 -5.40 4.81
CA PHE A 39 -11.00 -5.47 6.05
C PHE A 39 -10.20 -4.94 7.26
N PHE A 40 -9.00 -5.47 7.51
CA PHE A 40 -8.27 -5.13 8.73
C PHE A 40 -7.50 -3.79 8.65
N LEU A 41 -7.06 -3.37 7.46
CA LEU A 41 -6.38 -2.08 7.30
C LEU A 41 -7.34 -0.91 7.53
N ASN A 42 -8.62 -1.07 7.14
CA ASN A 42 -9.66 -0.07 7.41
C ASN A 42 -10.02 0.08 8.90
N GLN A 43 -9.56 -0.82 9.77
CA GLN A 43 -9.76 -0.72 11.21
C GLN A 43 -8.60 -0.01 11.91
N LEU A 44 -7.54 0.32 11.19
CA LEU A 44 -6.40 1.08 11.72
C LEU A 44 -6.77 2.56 11.89
N PRO A 45 -6.17 3.26 12.87
CA PRO A 45 -6.51 4.65 13.16
C PRO A 45 -6.21 5.59 11.99
N GLY A 46 -7.14 6.52 11.75
CA GLY A 46 -7.03 7.55 10.72
C GLY A 46 -6.80 6.94 9.35
N ARG A 47 -5.70 7.35 8.69
CA ARG A 47 -5.32 6.91 7.35
C ARG A 47 -4.17 5.92 7.32
N LEU A 48 -3.80 5.34 8.47
CA LEU A 48 -2.69 4.40 8.57
C LEU A 48 -2.87 3.20 7.65
N GLY A 49 -4.08 2.64 7.59
CA GLY A 49 -4.40 1.53 6.69
C GLY A 49 -4.14 1.87 5.22
N MET A 50 -4.60 3.04 4.78
CA MET A 50 -4.43 3.50 3.40
C MET A 50 -2.96 3.71 3.05
N TYR A 51 -2.20 4.35 3.95
CA TYR A 51 -0.77 4.54 3.79
C TYR A 51 -0.03 3.20 3.64
N LEU A 52 -0.27 2.26 4.56
CA LEU A 52 0.37 0.94 4.51
C LEU A 52 -0.02 0.16 3.26
N ALA A 53 -1.28 0.26 2.82
CA ALA A 53 -1.79 -0.42 1.63
C ALA A 53 -1.14 0.07 0.33
N LEU A 54 -0.99 1.38 0.18
CA LEU A 54 -0.49 1.98 -1.06
C LEU A 54 1.05 1.98 -1.15
N THR A 55 1.72 2.23 -0.03
CA THR A 55 3.18 2.39 0.01
C THR A 55 3.92 1.09 0.34
N GLY A 56 3.25 0.13 0.99
CA GLY A 56 3.93 -1.05 1.53
C GLY A 56 4.96 -0.74 2.61
N ALA A 57 4.87 0.45 3.23
CA ALA A 57 5.76 0.85 4.30
C ALA A 57 5.75 -0.16 5.45
N ARG A 58 6.91 -0.28 6.11
CA ARG A 58 7.02 -1.07 7.33
C ARG A 58 6.39 -0.27 8.46
N LEU A 59 5.50 -0.89 9.22
CA LEU A 59 4.93 -0.27 10.41
C LEU A 59 6.02 -0.17 11.49
N GLN A 60 6.62 1.01 11.59
CA GLN A 60 7.69 1.35 12.53
C GLN A 60 7.52 2.80 13.01
N GLY A 61 8.06 3.12 14.20
CA GLY A 61 8.11 4.49 14.71
C GLY A 61 6.95 4.89 15.63
N GLN A 62 6.86 6.19 15.91
CA GLN A 62 5.88 6.77 16.84
C GLN A 62 4.60 7.18 16.09
N LEU A 63 3.52 6.42 16.29
CA LEU A 63 2.24 6.64 15.60
C LEU A 63 1.71 8.07 15.73
N SER A 64 1.91 8.71 16.88
CA SER A 64 1.47 10.10 17.13
C SER A 64 2.08 11.13 16.19
N ARG A 65 3.33 10.92 15.73
CA ARG A 65 4.00 11.81 14.76
C ARG A 65 3.56 11.53 13.33
N LEU A 66 3.15 10.29 13.05
CA LEU A 66 2.77 9.84 11.72
C LEU A 66 1.36 10.32 11.35
N LEU A 67 0.39 10.19 12.27
CA LEU A 67 -1.03 10.45 11.98
C LEU A 67 -1.31 11.83 11.33
N PRO A 68 -0.75 12.97 11.79
CA PRO A 68 -0.98 14.26 11.15
C PRO A 68 -0.51 14.30 9.69
N LEU A 69 0.62 13.67 9.37
CA LEU A 69 1.15 13.59 8.01
C LEU A 69 0.28 12.72 7.11
N LEU A 70 -0.31 11.66 7.66
CA LEU A 70 -1.27 10.83 6.94
C LEU A 70 -2.55 11.59 6.63
N ASP A 71 -3.06 12.36 7.59
CA ASP A 71 -4.24 13.20 7.43
C ASP A 71 -4.03 14.33 6.41
N GLN A 72 -2.79 14.79 6.26
CA GLN A 72 -2.41 15.77 5.24
C GLN A 72 -2.30 15.17 3.84
N HIS A 73 -1.66 14.00 3.69
CA HIS A 73 -1.26 13.51 2.37
C HIS A 73 -2.12 12.37 1.81
N PHE A 74 -2.77 11.57 2.66
CA PHE A 74 -3.55 10.40 2.25
C PHE A 74 -5.07 10.63 2.33
N VAL A 75 -5.49 11.90 2.34
CA VAL A 75 -6.91 12.31 2.41
C VAL A 75 -7.65 12.26 1.08
N TYR A 76 -6.93 12.36 -0.03
CA TYR A 76 -7.51 12.60 -1.35
C TYR A 76 -8.15 11.38 -2.01
N ASP A 77 -9.05 11.64 -2.97
CA ASP A 77 -9.89 10.63 -3.61
C ASP A 77 -9.23 9.88 -4.76
N THR A 78 -8.07 10.33 -5.20
CA THR A 78 -7.34 9.67 -6.28
C THR A 78 -5.86 9.49 -5.94
N VAL A 79 -5.23 8.47 -6.51
CA VAL A 79 -3.78 8.25 -6.36
C VAL A 79 -2.98 9.45 -6.91
N PRO A 80 -3.33 10.06 -8.06
CA PRO A 80 -2.67 11.26 -8.55
C PRO A 80 -2.71 12.44 -7.57
N GLU A 81 -3.83 12.66 -6.86
CA GLU A 81 -3.90 13.74 -5.86
C GLU A 81 -3.02 13.46 -4.63
N ILE A 82 -2.98 12.21 -4.16
CA ILE A 82 -2.05 11.79 -3.09
C ILE A 82 -0.59 12.03 -3.52
N MET A 83 -0.26 11.64 -4.75
CA MET A 83 1.06 11.86 -5.34
C MET A 83 1.40 13.35 -5.43
N ALA A 84 0.49 14.16 -5.97
CA ALA A 84 0.70 15.61 -6.10
C ALA A 84 0.89 16.28 -4.73
N SER A 85 0.18 15.85 -3.69
CA SER A 85 0.35 16.34 -2.33
C SER A 85 1.75 16.03 -1.78
N LEU A 86 2.22 14.79 -1.96
CA LEU A 86 3.58 14.39 -1.56
C LEU A 86 4.66 15.13 -2.36
N GLU A 87 4.48 15.31 -3.67
CA GLU A 87 5.42 16.04 -4.53
C GLU A 87 5.50 17.53 -4.18
N SER A 88 4.36 18.15 -3.86
CA SER A 88 4.31 19.55 -3.40
C SER A 88 5.00 19.74 -2.05
N ALA A 89 4.91 18.75 -1.14
CA ALA A 89 5.64 18.79 0.12
C ALA A 89 7.15 18.56 -0.09
N ALA A 90 7.53 17.61 -0.94
CA ALA A 90 8.92 17.32 -1.24
C ALA A 90 9.65 18.52 -1.86
N SER A 91 8.97 19.33 -2.70
CA SER A 91 9.56 20.53 -3.31
C SER A 91 9.75 21.70 -2.35
N LYS A 92 9.07 21.69 -1.20
CA LYS A 92 9.14 22.72 -0.16
C LYS A 92 10.08 22.35 0.99
N ALA A 93 10.62 21.13 1.00
CA ALA A 93 11.51 20.66 2.05
C ALA A 93 12.73 21.60 2.16
N SER A 94 12.98 22.12 3.36
CA SER A 94 13.97 23.17 3.65
C SER A 94 15.42 22.68 3.59
N GLY A 95 15.66 21.42 3.22
CA GLY A 95 16.98 20.77 3.23
C GLY A 95 17.36 20.20 4.60
N GLU A 96 16.61 20.48 5.65
CA GLU A 96 16.71 19.77 6.93
C GLU A 96 16.10 18.36 6.80
N ASN A 97 16.73 17.34 7.37
CA ASN A 97 16.19 15.98 7.35
C ASN A 97 15.23 15.77 8.53
N THR A 98 14.11 16.50 8.55
CA THR A 98 13.10 16.34 9.59
C THR A 98 12.37 15.00 9.45
N PHE A 99 11.64 14.59 10.49
CA PHE A 99 10.77 13.41 10.41
C PHE A 99 9.73 13.52 9.29
N ALA A 100 9.17 14.71 9.09
CA ALA A 100 8.18 14.96 8.05
C ALA A 100 8.81 14.86 6.65
N ASP A 101 9.99 15.43 6.43
CA ASP A 101 10.70 15.36 5.16
C ASP A 101 11.09 13.92 4.81
N ALA A 102 11.55 13.17 5.81
CA ALA A 102 11.84 11.75 5.64
C ALA A 102 10.59 10.94 5.28
N PHE A 103 9.48 11.17 5.98
CA PHE A 103 8.20 10.54 5.67
C PHE A 103 7.74 10.84 4.23
N VAL A 104 7.74 12.11 3.82
CA VAL A 104 7.28 12.53 2.50
C VAL A 104 8.13 11.90 1.41
N ARG A 105 9.45 11.94 1.56
CA ARG A 105 10.40 11.33 0.62
C ARG A 105 10.17 9.82 0.51
N ASP A 106 10.14 9.11 1.62
CA ASP A 106 10.03 7.65 1.64
C ASP A 106 8.65 7.19 1.09
N ALA A 107 7.57 7.90 1.43
CA ALA A 107 6.23 7.65 0.90
C ALA A 107 6.18 7.90 -0.62
N LEU A 108 6.73 9.02 -1.09
CA LEU A 108 6.75 9.38 -2.50
C LEU A 108 7.57 8.38 -3.33
N GLU A 109 8.74 7.96 -2.85
CA GLU A 109 9.56 6.94 -3.50
C GLU A 109 8.83 5.59 -3.57
N ALA A 110 8.19 5.17 -2.49
CA ALA A 110 7.40 3.95 -2.46
C ALA A 110 6.24 3.99 -3.47
N MET A 111 5.52 5.11 -3.53
CA MET A 111 4.43 5.30 -4.48
C MET A 111 4.93 5.30 -5.93
N LYS A 112 6.04 5.98 -6.24
CA LYS A 112 6.65 6.02 -7.60
C LYS A 112 7.13 4.65 -8.08
N ARG A 113 7.51 3.77 -7.16
CA ARG A 113 7.98 2.41 -7.47
C ARG A 113 6.83 1.43 -7.71
N GLY A 114 5.66 1.66 -7.11
CA GLY A 114 4.50 0.78 -7.21
C GLY A 114 3.86 0.76 -8.61
N SER A 115 3.08 -0.29 -8.89
CA SER A 115 2.23 -0.37 -10.07
C SER A 115 1.07 0.63 -9.95
N PRO A 116 0.88 1.54 -10.93
CA PRO A 116 -0.22 2.51 -10.89
C PRO A 116 -1.61 1.85 -10.87
N LEU A 117 -1.78 0.76 -11.64
CA LEU A 117 -3.01 -0.04 -11.64
C LEU A 117 -3.29 -0.63 -10.26
N SER A 118 -2.26 -1.21 -9.64
CA SER A 118 -2.38 -1.85 -8.32
C SER A 118 -2.73 -0.84 -7.23
N GLN A 119 -2.14 0.36 -7.28
CA GLN A 119 -2.46 1.45 -6.36
C GLN A 119 -3.89 1.96 -6.56
N ALA A 120 -4.34 2.14 -7.81
CA ALA A 120 -5.71 2.56 -8.11
C ALA A 120 -6.76 1.53 -7.63
N ILE A 121 -6.50 0.24 -7.86
CA ILE A 121 -7.34 -0.86 -7.36
C ILE A 121 -7.32 -0.88 -5.82
N THR A 122 -6.15 -0.75 -5.20
CA THR A 122 -5.99 -0.73 -3.74
C THR A 122 -6.81 0.39 -3.11
N LEU A 123 -6.68 1.62 -3.61
CA LEU A 123 -7.44 2.78 -3.12
C LEU A 123 -8.95 2.52 -3.20
N LYS A 124 -9.42 1.99 -4.33
CA LYS A 124 -10.83 1.68 -4.56
C LYS A 124 -11.34 0.54 -3.67
N LEU A 125 -10.54 -0.49 -3.45
CA LEU A 125 -10.87 -1.61 -2.56
C LEU A 125 -10.97 -1.16 -1.11
N MET A 126 -9.97 -0.42 -0.63
CA MET A 126 -9.97 0.15 0.72
C MET A 126 -11.24 0.97 0.97
N ARG A 127 -11.62 1.87 0.06
CA ARG A 127 -12.85 2.65 0.22
C ARG A 127 -14.13 1.81 0.20
N ARG A 128 -14.25 0.90 -0.77
CA ARG A 128 -15.45 0.04 -0.89
C ARG A 128 -15.62 -0.91 0.29
N ALA A 129 -14.51 -1.31 0.91
CA ALA A 129 -14.49 -2.24 2.02
C ALA A 129 -14.64 -1.57 3.40
N ALA A 130 -14.76 -0.24 3.48
CA ALA A 130 -14.77 0.51 4.75
C ALA A 130 -15.75 -0.04 5.80
N HIS A 131 -16.89 -0.58 5.35
CA HIS A 131 -17.91 -1.19 6.20
C HIS A 131 -18.26 -2.63 5.77
N ALA A 132 -17.45 -3.25 4.92
CA ALA A 132 -17.70 -4.60 4.45
C ALA A 132 -17.24 -5.63 5.49
N PRO A 133 -17.97 -6.74 5.67
CA PRO A 133 -17.52 -7.83 6.53
C PRO A 133 -16.36 -8.59 5.86
N LEU A 134 -15.49 -9.20 6.66
CA LEU A 134 -14.32 -9.95 6.20
C LEU A 134 -14.63 -10.93 5.05
N ARG A 135 -15.74 -11.68 5.15
CA ARG A 135 -16.17 -12.64 4.10
C ARG A 135 -16.32 -11.99 2.72
N THR A 136 -16.80 -10.75 2.68
CA THR A 136 -17.02 -10.01 1.43
C THR A 136 -15.69 -9.56 0.86
N CYS A 137 -14.77 -9.08 1.72
CA CYS A 137 -13.42 -8.72 1.30
C CYS A 137 -12.69 -9.94 0.70
N LEU A 138 -12.72 -11.09 1.39
CA LEU A 138 -12.09 -12.32 0.88
C LEU A 138 -12.72 -12.83 -0.43
N ALA A 139 -14.04 -12.69 -0.60
CA ALA A 139 -14.71 -13.05 -1.84
C ALA A 139 -14.27 -12.15 -3.01
N VAL A 140 -14.14 -10.83 -2.77
CA VAL A 140 -13.60 -9.89 -3.76
C VAL A 140 -12.14 -10.21 -4.08
N ASP A 141 -11.32 -10.49 -3.07
CA ASP A 141 -9.91 -10.85 -3.23
C ASP A 141 -9.78 -12.10 -4.12
N THR A 142 -10.59 -13.13 -3.89
CA THR A 142 -10.59 -14.36 -4.69
C THR A 142 -10.84 -14.08 -6.18
N LEU A 143 -11.80 -13.20 -6.49
CA LEU A 143 -12.11 -12.81 -7.86
C LEU A 143 -11.00 -11.99 -8.50
N LEU A 144 -10.45 -11.02 -7.77
CA LEU A 144 -9.43 -10.12 -8.30
C LEU A 144 -8.07 -10.82 -8.43
N VAL A 145 -7.63 -11.60 -7.44
CA VAL A 145 -6.40 -12.41 -7.55
C VAL A 145 -6.47 -13.30 -8.79
N SER A 146 -7.61 -13.95 -9.06
CA SER A 146 -7.81 -14.78 -10.26
C SER A 146 -7.56 -14.02 -11.57
N LYS A 147 -7.87 -12.73 -11.63
CA LYS A 147 -7.57 -11.88 -12.81
C LYS A 147 -6.08 -11.54 -12.89
N PHE A 148 -5.47 -11.15 -11.78
CA PHE A 148 -4.05 -10.79 -11.74
C PHE A 148 -3.15 -11.99 -12.13
N VAL A 149 -3.43 -13.20 -11.64
CA VAL A 149 -2.64 -14.40 -11.97
C VAL A 149 -2.85 -14.88 -13.41
N ARG A 150 -3.94 -14.48 -14.08
CA ARG A 150 -4.20 -14.74 -15.50
C ARG A 150 -3.54 -13.73 -16.44
N GLY A 151 -2.88 -12.70 -15.90
CA GLY A 151 -2.19 -11.67 -16.67
C GLY A 151 -3.01 -10.41 -16.98
N ASP A 152 -4.18 -10.23 -16.36
CA ASP A 152 -4.98 -9.01 -16.58
C ASP A 152 -4.40 -7.77 -15.86
N GLY A 153 -3.43 -7.97 -14.95
CA GLY A 153 -2.76 -6.92 -14.18
C GLY A 153 -1.23 -7.01 -14.25
N ASP A 154 -0.55 -6.29 -13.35
CA ASP A 154 0.92 -6.14 -13.35
C ASP A 154 1.68 -7.22 -12.56
N PHE A 155 0.97 -8.16 -11.92
CA PHE A 155 1.55 -9.09 -10.94
C PHE A 155 2.66 -9.97 -11.51
N ILE A 156 2.45 -10.56 -12.70
CA ILE A 156 3.43 -11.44 -13.33
C ILE A 156 4.74 -10.67 -13.62
N GLN A 157 4.60 -9.46 -14.17
CA GLN A 157 5.76 -8.61 -14.49
C GLN A 157 6.46 -8.12 -13.21
N GLY A 158 5.70 -7.72 -12.18
CA GLY A 158 6.25 -7.26 -10.91
C GLY A 158 7.01 -8.37 -10.18
N VAL A 159 6.44 -9.58 -10.09
CA VAL A 159 7.13 -10.76 -9.53
C VAL A 159 8.39 -11.07 -10.31
N ARG A 160 8.34 -11.09 -11.64
CA ARG A 160 9.50 -11.33 -12.48
C ARG A 160 10.60 -10.32 -12.18
N SER A 161 10.29 -9.03 -12.24
CA SER A 161 11.27 -7.95 -12.05
C SER A 161 11.89 -7.93 -10.64
N VAL A 162 11.07 -8.12 -9.60
CA VAL A 162 11.50 -7.95 -8.21
C VAL A 162 12.13 -9.22 -7.64
N LEU A 163 11.55 -10.39 -7.92
CA LEU A 163 11.93 -11.64 -7.26
C LEU A 163 12.78 -12.57 -8.13
N ILE A 164 12.54 -12.59 -9.45
CA ILE A 164 13.22 -13.50 -10.38
C ILE A 164 14.48 -12.84 -10.95
N ASP A 165 14.28 -11.73 -11.66
CA ASP A 165 15.34 -10.97 -12.34
C ASP A 165 16.10 -10.05 -11.36
N ARG A 166 15.58 -9.87 -10.14
CA ARG A 166 16.20 -9.20 -8.98
C ARG A 166 16.77 -7.80 -9.28
N GLY A 167 15.89 -6.87 -9.63
CA GLY A 167 16.22 -5.44 -9.66
C GLY A 167 16.08 -4.78 -11.02
N THR A 168 15.53 -5.46 -12.02
CA THR A 168 15.05 -4.78 -13.22
C THR A 168 13.84 -3.92 -12.86
N LYS A 169 13.80 -2.69 -13.37
CA LYS A 169 12.62 -1.83 -13.17
C LYS A 169 11.44 -2.49 -13.89
N PRO A 170 10.33 -2.78 -13.20
CA PRO A 170 9.17 -3.38 -13.83
C PRO A 170 8.57 -2.43 -14.86
N ALA A 171 8.27 -2.98 -16.04
CA ALA A 171 7.54 -2.29 -17.09
C ALA A 171 6.03 -2.44 -16.81
N TRP A 172 5.50 -1.53 -16.00
CA TRP A 172 4.07 -1.51 -15.69
C TRP A 172 3.22 -1.27 -16.94
N LYS A 173 2.04 -1.89 -17.00
CA LYS A 173 1.08 -1.75 -18.10
C LYS A 173 0.62 -0.30 -18.31
N TYR A 174 0.58 0.47 -17.23
CA TYR A 174 0.16 1.88 -17.23
C TYR A 174 1.27 2.76 -16.66
N ALA A 175 1.46 3.93 -17.25
CA ALA A 175 2.44 4.91 -16.78
C ALA A 175 1.95 5.71 -15.56
N THR A 176 0.64 5.96 -15.46
CA THR A 176 -0.01 6.71 -14.37
C THR A 176 -1.30 6.03 -13.95
N SER A 177 -1.86 6.44 -12.81
CA SER A 177 -3.11 5.93 -12.21
C SER A 177 -4.34 6.76 -12.58
N GLU A 178 -4.25 7.57 -13.64
CA GLU A 178 -5.30 8.46 -14.13
C GLU A 178 -6.29 7.79 -15.10
N GLN A 179 -5.99 6.57 -15.55
CA GLN A 179 -6.76 5.79 -16.55
C GLN A 179 -7.65 4.73 -15.89
#